data_AF-A2DH35-F1
#
_entry.id   AF-A2DH35-F1
#
_cell.length_a   1.000
_cell.length_b   1.000
_cell.length_c   1.000
_cell.angle_alpha   90.00
_cell.angle_beta   90.00
_cell.angle_gamma   90.00
#
_symmetry.space_group_name_H-M   'P 1'
#
loop_
_entity.id
_entity.type
_entity.pdbx_description
1 polymer ?
#
loop_
_entity_poly.entity_id
_entity_poly.type
_entity_poly.pdbx_seq_one_letter_code
_entity_poly.pdbx_strand_id
1 'polypeptide(L)'
;MSETVVDSNHPLALAIKRNSIEDVKRLINDGADVNLFFYSKTLIKTDGETHEGNYNENVNTPLTLAIKKNKIKISKCLIENGANVNAIATHKKHVWGSCYTESYNPLILAFKQKSIELVKFLIEHGANYKEDFSGQYPLILAIEKGMTDIAKY
;
A
#
# COMPACT_ATOMS: atom_id res chain seq x y z
N MET A 1 -7.69 -20.38 2.70
CA MET A 1 -7.55 -19.64 3.97
C MET A 1 -8.18 -18.28 3.75
N SER A 2 -9.20 -17.91 4.52
CA SER A 2 -9.86 -16.62 4.39
C SER A 2 -8.91 -15.51 4.83
N GLU A 3 -8.65 -14.54 3.94
CA GLU A 3 -7.89 -13.34 4.26
C GLU A 3 -8.58 -12.57 5.39
N THR A 4 -7.88 -12.30 6.49
CA THR A 4 -8.47 -11.60 7.65
C THR A 4 -8.52 -10.10 7.36
N VAL A 5 -9.72 -9.59 7.09
CA VAL A 5 -9.98 -8.16 6.93
C VAL A 5 -10.30 -7.56 8.29
N VAL A 6 -9.57 -6.52 8.68
CA VAL A 6 -9.75 -5.79 9.94
C VAL A 6 -9.93 -4.30 9.69
N ASP A 7 -10.54 -3.61 10.63
CA ASP A 7 -10.72 -2.16 10.56
C ASP A 7 -9.37 -1.43 10.56
N SER A 8 -9.27 -0.31 9.84
CA SER A 8 -8.03 0.49 9.76
C SER A 8 -7.60 1.15 11.08
N ASN A 9 -8.38 1.05 12.15
CA ASN A 9 -8.02 1.40 13.52
C ASN A 9 -7.30 0.28 14.28
N HIS A 10 -7.02 -0.86 13.63
CA HIS A 10 -6.18 -1.92 14.20
C HIS A 10 -4.85 -1.36 14.76
N PRO A 11 -4.35 -1.85 15.92
CA PRO A 11 -3.15 -1.30 16.57
C PRO A 11 -1.94 -1.18 15.63
N LEU A 12 -1.71 -2.20 14.80
CA LEU A 12 -0.62 -2.19 13.81
C LEU A 12 -0.81 -1.07 12.77
N ALA A 13 -2.03 -0.85 12.27
CA ALA A 13 -2.33 0.22 11.34
C ALA A 13 -2.10 1.61 11.97
N LEU A 14 -2.48 1.78 13.25
CA LEU A 14 -2.26 3.02 13.99
C LEU A 14 -0.77 3.30 14.23
N ALA A 15 0.01 2.29 14.61
CA ALA A 15 1.46 2.42 14.78
C ALA A 15 2.15 2.88 13.48
N ILE A 16 1.76 2.30 12.33
CA ILE A 16 2.25 2.71 11.00
C ILE A 16 1.84 4.15 10.69
N LYS A 17 0.56 4.51 10.90
CA LYS A 17 0.05 5.87 10.66
C LYS A 17 0.79 6.92 11.51
N ARG A 18 1.16 6.56 12.75
CA ARG A 18 1.91 7.40 13.69
C ARG A 18 3.42 7.42 13.43
N ASN A 19 3.92 6.59 12.51
CA ASN A 19 5.34 6.42 12.24
C ASN A 19 6.16 5.93 13.45
N SER A 20 5.56 5.10 14.31
CA SER A 20 6.22 4.53 15.49
C SER A 20 6.81 3.16 15.13
N ILE A 21 8.11 3.11 14.85
CA ILE A 21 8.78 1.86 14.46
C ILE A 21 8.91 0.90 15.64
N GLU A 22 9.09 1.42 16.85
CA GLU A 22 9.16 0.64 18.09
C GLU A 22 7.82 -0.08 18.35
N ASP A 23 6.69 0.62 18.20
CA ASP A 23 5.37 0.01 18.36
C ASP A 23 5.10 -1.04 17.27
N VAL A 24 5.50 -0.78 16.03
CA VAL A 24 5.39 -1.77 14.95
C VAL A 24 6.18 -3.04 15.30
N LYS A 25 7.45 -2.90 15.68
CA LYS A 25 8.30 -4.04 16.05
C LYS A 25 7.71 -4.81 17.23
N ARG A 26 7.25 -4.10 18.26
CA ARG A 26 6.63 -4.71 19.43
C ARG A 26 5.39 -5.51 19.04
N LEU A 27 4.48 -4.92 18.27
CA LEU A 27 3.25 -5.59 17.84
C LEU A 27 3.54 -6.85 17.01
N ILE A 28 4.53 -6.80 16.12
CA ILE A 28 4.96 -7.97 15.34
C ILE A 28 5.52 -9.06 16.26
N ASN A 29 6.38 -8.69 17.22
CA ASN A 29 6.91 -9.64 18.21
C ASN A 29 5.82 -10.25 19.10
N ASP A 30 4.76 -9.48 19.40
CA ASP A 30 3.57 -9.93 20.13
C ASP A 30 2.64 -10.81 19.25
N GLY A 31 3.01 -11.08 17.99
CA GLY A 31 2.30 -11.98 17.09
C GLY A 31 1.31 -11.31 16.13
N ALA A 32 1.36 -9.97 15.96
CA ALA A 32 0.53 -9.30 14.98
C ALA A 32 0.89 -9.75 13.56
N ASP A 33 -0.13 -10.15 12.79
CA ASP A 33 0.04 -10.56 11.40
C ASP A 33 0.43 -9.34 10.52
N VAL A 34 1.59 -9.46 9.86
CA VAL A 34 2.14 -8.43 8.95
C VAL A 34 1.44 -8.39 7.58
N ASN A 35 0.56 -9.34 7.30
CA ASN A 35 -0.20 -9.48 6.05
C ASN A 35 -1.70 -9.20 6.20
N LEU A 36 -2.12 -8.56 7.29
CA LEU A 36 -3.52 -8.14 7.50
C LEU A 36 -4.04 -7.25 6.37
N PHE A 37 -5.35 -7.27 6.14
CA PHE A 37 -6.02 -6.31 5.25
C PHE A 37 -6.77 -5.26 6.06
N PHE A 38 -6.29 -4.02 6.05
CA PHE A 38 -6.92 -2.87 6.67
C PHE A 38 -7.97 -2.25 5.76
N TYR A 39 -9.24 -2.39 6.14
CA TYR A 39 -10.37 -1.74 5.48
C TYR A 39 -10.66 -0.37 6.10
N SER A 40 -10.91 0.63 5.26
CA SER A 40 -11.45 1.92 5.70
C SER A 40 -12.44 2.49 4.70
N LYS A 41 -13.55 3.04 5.21
CA LYS A 41 -14.55 3.78 4.43
C LYS A 41 -14.58 5.25 4.85
N THR A 42 -14.53 6.16 3.89
CA THR A 42 -14.58 7.62 4.15
C THR A 42 -15.59 8.28 3.22
N LEU A 43 -16.53 9.04 3.77
CA LEU A 43 -17.51 9.79 2.99
C LEU A 43 -16.84 10.91 2.18
N ILE A 44 -17.29 11.11 0.94
CA ILE A 44 -16.83 12.19 0.07
C ILE A 44 -17.79 13.36 0.24
N LYS A 45 -17.25 14.54 0.57
CA LYS A 45 -17.99 15.80 0.53
C LYS A 45 -17.90 16.38 -0.88
N THR A 46 -19.04 16.59 -1.51
CA THR A 46 -19.19 17.35 -2.77
C THR A 46 -19.75 18.74 -2.44
N ASP A 47 -19.72 19.66 -3.41
CA ASP A 47 -19.87 21.12 -3.27
C ASP A 47 -21.24 21.65 -2.76
N GLY A 48 -21.99 20.85 -2.00
CA GLY A 48 -23.23 21.28 -1.35
C GLY A 48 -23.88 20.26 -0.42
N GLU A 49 -23.68 18.95 -0.64
CA GLU A 49 -24.29 17.91 0.19
C GLU A 49 -23.38 16.67 0.31
N THR A 50 -23.41 16.03 1.48
CA THR A 50 -22.95 14.64 1.64
C THR A 50 -24.03 13.73 1.06
N HIS A 51 -23.82 13.25 -0.15
CA HIS A 51 -24.64 12.17 -0.69
C HIS A 51 -24.19 10.86 -0.01
N GLU A 52 -25.09 10.15 0.68
CA GLU A 52 -24.74 8.89 1.39
C GLU A 52 -24.11 7.83 0.47
N GLY A 53 -24.37 7.92 -0.84
CA GLY A 53 -23.77 7.08 -1.87
C GLY A 53 -22.34 7.44 -2.29
N ASN A 54 -21.80 8.61 -1.86
CA ASN A 54 -20.47 9.07 -2.27
C ASN A 54 -19.42 8.74 -1.18
N TYR A 55 -18.56 7.76 -1.42
CA TYR A 55 -17.54 7.35 -0.46
C TYR A 55 -16.32 6.71 -1.12
N ASN A 56 -15.19 6.76 -0.41
CA ASN A 56 -14.01 6.00 -0.75
C ASN A 56 -13.92 4.76 0.14
N GLU A 57 -13.60 3.62 -0.44
CA GLU A 57 -13.16 2.43 0.29
C GLU A 57 -11.68 2.19 -0.01
N ASN A 58 -10.91 1.92 1.03
CA ASN A 58 -9.52 1.53 0.88
C ASN A 58 -9.32 0.18 1.55
N VAL A 59 -8.57 -0.69 0.89
CA VAL A 59 -8.00 -1.90 1.48
C VAL A 59 -6.49 -1.77 1.35
N ASN A 60 -5.76 -1.81 2.45
CA ASN A 60 -4.29 -1.79 2.45
C ASN A 60 -3.75 -2.92 3.32
N THR A 61 -2.62 -3.49 2.93
CA THR A 61 -1.77 -4.26 3.85
C THR A 61 -0.91 -3.33 4.71
N PRO A 62 -0.33 -3.81 5.84
CA PRO A 62 0.70 -3.08 6.58
C PRO A 62 1.77 -2.47 5.67
N LEU A 63 2.30 -3.26 4.74
CA LEU A 63 3.34 -2.81 3.81
C LEU A 63 2.85 -1.70 2.89
N THR A 64 1.73 -1.90 2.18
CA THR A 64 1.20 -0.90 1.24
C THR A 64 0.79 0.39 1.94
N LEU A 65 0.26 0.31 3.17
CA LEU A 65 -0.03 1.48 4.01
C LEU A 65 1.24 2.25 4.36
N ALA A 66 2.31 1.56 4.79
CA ALA A 66 3.59 2.18 5.11
C ALA A 66 4.19 2.91 3.90
N ILE A 67 4.17 2.28 2.72
CA ILE A 67 4.66 2.87 1.47
C ILE A 67 3.82 4.08 1.06
N LYS A 68 2.48 3.97 1.07
CA LYS A 68 1.56 5.07 0.76
C LYS A 68 1.77 6.28 1.68
N LYS A 69 2.20 6.05 2.92
CA LYS A 69 2.53 7.09 3.91
C LYS A 69 4.02 7.52 3.91
N ASN A 70 4.81 7.00 2.96
CA ASN A 70 6.24 7.26 2.80
C ASN A 70 7.08 6.89 4.04
N LYS A 71 6.76 5.77 4.69
CA LYS A 71 7.42 5.31 5.93
C LYS A 71 8.48 4.26 5.63
N ILE A 72 9.56 4.66 4.96
CA ILE A 72 10.59 3.74 4.41
C ILE A 72 11.15 2.75 5.46
N LYS A 73 11.51 3.24 6.65
CA LYS A 73 12.04 2.38 7.74
C LYS A 73 11.03 1.32 8.19
N ILE A 74 9.75 1.69 8.28
CA ILE A 74 8.66 0.77 8.63
C ILE A 74 8.42 -0.21 7.48
N SER A 75 8.43 0.23 6.23
CA SER A 75 8.31 -0.64 5.06
C SER A 75 9.39 -1.73 5.05
N LYS A 76 10.65 -1.36 5.26
CA LYS A 76 11.77 -2.31 5.35
C LYS A 76 11.58 -3.32 6.48
N CYS A 77 11.26 -2.83 7.67
CA CYS A 77 10.98 -3.68 8.83
C CYS A 77 9.85 -4.69 8.56
N LEU A 78 8.77 -4.27 7.89
CA LEU A 78 7.66 -5.16 7.54
C LEU A 78 8.10 -6.24 6.54
N ILE A 79 8.87 -5.87 5.52
CA ILE A 79 9.41 -6.81 4.52
C ILE A 79 10.32 -7.84 5.17
N GLU A 80 11.23 -7.40 6.04
CA GLU A 80 12.14 -8.27 6.81
C GLU A 80 11.40 -9.25 7.72
N ASN A 81 10.16 -8.91 8.13
CA ASN A 81 9.29 -9.76 8.94
C ASN A 81 8.27 -10.56 8.11
N GLY A 82 8.49 -10.70 6.80
CA GLY A 82 7.67 -11.57 5.95
C GLY A 82 6.40 -10.92 5.38
N ALA A 83 6.34 -9.59 5.32
CA ALA A 83 5.27 -8.93 4.59
C ALA A 83 5.34 -9.28 3.10
N ASN A 84 4.20 -9.63 2.53
CA ASN A 84 4.08 -9.97 1.12
C ASN A 84 4.35 -8.74 0.23
N VAL A 85 5.51 -8.73 -0.42
CA VAL A 85 5.96 -7.66 -1.34
C VAL A 85 5.11 -7.53 -2.61
N ASN A 86 4.27 -8.52 -2.89
CA ASN A 86 3.35 -8.54 -4.03
C ASN A 86 1.88 -8.35 -3.61
N ALA A 87 1.62 -7.99 -2.35
CA ALA A 87 0.27 -7.78 -1.86
C ALA A 87 -0.48 -6.69 -2.64
N ILE A 88 -1.80 -6.84 -2.77
CA ILE A 88 -2.63 -5.90 -3.54
C ILE A 88 -3.41 -5.01 -2.57
N ALA A 89 -3.19 -3.71 -2.65
CA ALA A 89 -4.05 -2.71 -2.06
C ALA A 89 -5.09 -2.27 -3.09
N THR A 90 -6.31 -1.94 -2.63
CA THR A 90 -7.38 -1.42 -3.51
C THR A 90 -7.89 -0.08 -2.99
N HIS A 91 -8.22 0.80 -3.92
CA HIS A 91 -8.92 2.05 -3.67
C HIS A 91 -10.16 2.10 -4.55
N LYS A 92 -11.34 2.12 -3.94
CA LYS A 92 -12.62 2.26 -4.64
C LYS A 92 -13.18 3.63 -4.36
N LYS A 93 -13.58 4.33 -5.40
CA LYS A 93 -14.27 5.62 -5.31
C LYS A 93 -15.67 5.46 -5.87
N HIS A 94 -16.66 5.62 -4.99
CA HIS A 94 -18.07 5.58 -5.32
C HIS A 94 -18.56 7.02 -5.41
N VAL A 95 -19.06 7.45 -6.57
CA VAL A 95 -19.67 8.78 -6.73
C VAL A 95 -20.81 8.74 -7.74
N TRP A 96 -21.95 9.33 -7.40
CA TRP A 96 -23.13 9.43 -8.27
C TRP A 96 -23.54 8.07 -8.87
N GLY A 97 -23.52 7.01 -8.05
CA GLY A 97 -23.86 5.64 -8.47
C GLY A 97 -22.82 4.94 -9.34
N SER A 98 -21.68 5.59 -9.65
CA SER A 98 -20.56 4.99 -10.37
C SER A 98 -19.46 4.54 -9.40
N CYS A 99 -18.76 3.45 -9.74
CA CYS A 99 -17.64 2.92 -8.95
C CYS A 99 -16.37 2.84 -9.80
N TYR A 100 -15.31 3.48 -9.33
CA TYR A 100 -13.96 3.39 -9.91
C TYR A 100 -13.08 2.61 -8.96
N THR A 101 -12.40 1.57 -9.45
CA THR A 101 -11.47 0.77 -8.66
C THR A 101 -10.07 0.92 -9.20
N GLU A 102 -9.13 1.24 -8.32
CA GLU A 102 -7.70 1.21 -8.59
C GLU A 102 -7.03 0.18 -7.68
N SER A 103 -6.11 -0.59 -8.25
CA SER A 103 -5.33 -1.59 -7.52
C SER A 103 -3.86 -1.21 -7.57
N TYR A 104 -3.16 -1.45 -6.46
CA TYR A 104 -1.77 -1.06 -6.28
C TYR A 104 -0.99 -2.17 -5.59
N ASN A 105 0.15 -2.55 -6.16
CA ASN A 105 1.14 -3.36 -5.45
C ASN A 105 2.21 -2.45 -4.78
N PRO A 106 3.00 -2.96 -3.82
CA PRO A 106 4.09 -2.24 -3.17
C PRO A 106 5.05 -1.55 -4.13
N LEU A 107 5.40 -2.20 -5.24
CA LEU A 107 6.37 -1.71 -6.22
C LEU A 107 5.86 -0.46 -6.94
N ILE A 108 4.61 -0.49 -7.43
CA ILE A 108 3.93 0.65 -8.07
C ILE A 108 3.83 1.83 -7.09
N LEU A 109 3.49 1.57 -5.82
CA LEU A 109 3.46 2.62 -4.80
C LEU A 109 4.85 3.21 -4.58
N ALA A 110 5.91 2.40 -4.52
CA ALA A 110 7.28 2.89 -4.36
C ALA A 110 7.74 3.77 -5.54
N PHE A 111 7.36 3.42 -6.77
CA PHE A 111 7.57 4.27 -7.94
C PHE A 111 6.83 5.61 -7.83
N LYS A 112 5.57 5.62 -7.39
CA LYS A 112 4.81 6.87 -7.15
C LYS A 112 5.48 7.75 -6.10
N GLN A 113 6.09 7.16 -5.08
CA GLN A 113 6.86 7.88 -4.05
C GLN A 113 8.27 8.30 -4.50
N LYS A 114 8.71 7.89 -5.70
CA LYS A 114 10.06 8.13 -6.22
C LYS A 114 11.18 7.64 -5.30
N SER A 115 10.92 6.60 -4.51
CA SER A 115 11.90 6.04 -3.57
C SER A 115 12.73 4.94 -4.24
N ILE A 116 13.84 5.30 -4.87
CA ILE A 116 14.75 4.34 -5.54
C ILE A 116 15.22 3.26 -4.56
N GLU A 117 15.58 3.66 -3.35
CA GLU A 117 16.03 2.75 -2.29
C GLU A 117 14.98 1.68 -1.97
N LEU A 118 13.72 2.09 -1.80
CA LEU A 118 12.64 1.15 -1.51
C LEU A 118 12.29 0.27 -2.72
N VAL A 119 12.37 0.80 -3.93
CA VAL A 119 12.16 -0.01 -5.15
C VAL A 119 13.20 -1.12 -5.23
N LYS A 120 14.49 -0.80 -5.08
CA LYS A 120 15.56 -1.81 -5.09
C LYS A 120 15.33 -2.87 -4.01
N PHE A 121 15.01 -2.42 -2.80
CA PHE A 121 14.75 -3.31 -1.68
C PHE A 121 13.55 -4.25 -1.94
N LEU A 122 12.47 -3.75 -2.55
CA LEU A 122 11.32 -4.59 -2.93
C LEU A 122 11.70 -5.62 -4.00
N ILE A 123 12.46 -5.24 -5.03
CA ILE A 123 12.92 -6.15 -6.09
C ILE A 123 13.82 -7.25 -5.51
N GLU A 124 14.76 -6.88 -4.64
CA GLU A 124 15.64 -7.84 -3.93
C GLU A 124 14.86 -8.87 -3.10
N HIS A 125 13.67 -8.51 -2.61
CA HIS A 125 12.80 -9.38 -1.83
C HIS A 125 11.70 -10.06 -2.68
N GLY A 126 11.82 -10.04 -4.01
CA GLY A 126 10.94 -10.80 -4.91
C GLY A 126 9.68 -10.07 -5.38
N ALA A 127 9.66 -8.73 -5.35
CA ALA A 127 8.57 -7.96 -5.94
C ALA A 127 8.53 -8.17 -7.47
N ASN A 128 7.34 -8.46 -7.99
CA ASN A 128 7.13 -8.65 -9.42
C ASN A 128 7.22 -7.29 -10.15
N TYR A 129 8.20 -7.20 -11.04
CA TYR A 129 8.49 -6.02 -11.86
C TYR A 129 8.15 -6.20 -13.34
N LYS A 130 7.61 -7.37 -13.74
CA LYS A 130 7.31 -7.69 -15.14
C LYS A 130 5.96 -7.15 -15.58
N GLU A 131 4.88 -7.45 -14.86
CA GLU A 131 3.53 -7.03 -15.22
C GLU A 131 2.76 -6.61 -13.97
N ASP A 132 2.04 -5.48 -14.05
CA ASP A 132 1.01 -5.11 -13.08
C ASP A 132 -0.39 -5.57 -13.53
N PHE A 133 -1.40 -5.33 -12.71
CA PHE A 133 -2.78 -5.78 -12.97
C PHE A 133 -3.47 -5.08 -14.14
N SER A 134 -2.88 -4.00 -14.66
CA SER A 134 -3.34 -3.28 -15.86
C SER A 134 -2.57 -3.70 -17.12
N GLY A 135 -1.66 -4.66 -17.01
CA GLY A 135 -0.72 -5.03 -18.08
C GLY A 135 0.36 -3.99 -18.33
N GLN A 136 0.51 -3.01 -17.43
CA GLN A 136 1.60 -2.04 -17.48
C GLN A 136 2.84 -2.66 -16.85
N TYR A 137 3.98 -2.38 -17.46
CA TYR A 137 5.28 -2.82 -16.97
C TYR A 137 5.75 -1.79 -15.93
N PRO A 138 5.93 -2.15 -14.65
CA PRO A 138 6.44 -1.24 -13.63
C PRO A 138 7.75 -0.53 -14.04
N LEU A 139 8.53 -1.15 -14.93
CA LEU A 139 9.72 -0.57 -15.55
C LEU A 139 9.42 0.65 -16.46
N ILE A 140 8.29 0.67 -17.18
CA ILE A 140 7.85 1.82 -17.98
C ILE A 140 7.54 3.00 -17.04
N LEU A 141 6.87 2.73 -15.91
CA LEU A 141 6.62 3.76 -14.90
C LEU A 141 7.93 4.30 -14.30
N ALA A 142 8.95 3.46 -14.13
CA ALA A 142 10.28 3.92 -13.71
C ALA A 142 10.87 4.93 -14.71
N ILE A 143 10.73 4.67 -16.01
CA ILE A 143 11.20 5.56 -17.09
C ILE A 143 10.40 6.87 -17.08
N GLU A 144 9.07 6.82 -17.02
CA GLU A 144 8.22 8.01 -16.95
C GLU A 144 8.50 8.90 -15.73
N LYS A 145 8.92 8.28 -14.61
CA LYS A 145 9.28 9.00 -13.39
C LYS A 145 10.74 9.46 -13.36
N GLY A 146 11.52 9.20 -14.42
CA GLY A 146 12.93 9.58 -14.53
C GLY A 146 13.86 8.74 -13.65
N MET A 147 13.42 7.57 -13.20
CA MET A 147 14.18 6.65 -12.35
C MET A 147 15.03 5.71 -13.22
N THR A 148 15.87 6.30 -14.07
CA THR A 148 16.69 5.58 -15.07
C THR A 148 17.69 4.61 -14.45
N ASP A 149 18.08 4.81 -13.19
CA ASP A 149 18.95 3.90 -12.45
C ASP A 149 18.30 2.54 -12.17
N ILE A 150 16.97 2.45 -12.20
CA ILE A 150 16.22 1.21 -12.03
C ILE A 150 16.13 0.44 -13.36
N ALA A 151 16.18 1.13 -14.50
CA ALA A 151 16.17 0.50 -15.82
C ALA A 151 17.43 -0.34 -16.14
N LYS A 152 18.46 -0.23 -15.30
CA LYS A 152 19.72 -1.01 -15.39
C LYS A 152 19.71 -2.28 -14.55
N TYR A 153 18.66 -2.50 -13.76
CA TYR A 153 18.47 -3.65 -12.88
C TYR A 153 17.56 -4.68 -13.56
#